data_AF-A0A2G1LI60-F1
#
_entry.id   AF-A0A2G1LI60-F1
#
_cell.length_a   1.000
_cell.length_b   1.000
_cell.length_c   1.000
_cell.angle_alpha   90.00
_cell.angle_beta   90.00
_cell.angle_gamma   90.00
#
_symmetry.space_group_name_H-M   'P 1'
#
loop_
_entity.id
_entity.type
_entity.pdbx_description
1 polymer ?
#
loop_
_entity_poly.entity_id
_entity_poly.type
_entity_poly.pdbx_seq_one_letter_code
_entity_poly.pdbx_strand_id
1 'polypeptide(L)'
;MCIVALAWRAHPRWQLVLIGNRDEYHARPAAAMARWDDRPGLIAGRDLQSGGTWLGADEDGRVAVITNLRGFGDPLPDRASRGALVTDLLTGSGTYADPNTAALDDFNPFNLLLADRGRLLFLTNRPEPQRSLLAPGLYGLSNGPLDQPWPKTLALKDAMLQWLVAGATDPENLFNALRRET
;
A
#
# COMPACT_ATOMS: atom_id res chain seq x y z
N MET A 1 4.47 -12.65 -4.56
CA MET A 1 4.69 -11.95 -3.29
C MET A 1 4.62 -10.45 -3.53
N CYS A 2 3.68 -9.73 -2.90
CA CYS A 2 3.62 -8.27 -3.08
C CYS A 2 4.83 -7.61 -2.40
N ILE A 3 5.30 -6.52 -3.00
CA ILE A 3 6.40 -5.71 -2.48
C ILE A 3 6.14 -4.23 -2.77
N VAL A 4 6.44 -3.38 -1.80
CA VAL A 4 6.29 -1.93 -1.87
C VAL A 4 7.51 -1.27 -1.21
N ALA A 5 7.99 -0.19 -1.79
CA ALA A 5 8.87 0.75 -1.13
C ALA A 5 8.22 2.13 -1.14
N LEU A 6 8.39 2.85 -0.03
CA LEU A 6 7.74 4.13 0.22
C LEU A 6 8.75 5.10 0.85
N ALA A 7 8.92 6.27 0.23
CA ALA A 7 9.66 7.39 0.78
C ALA A 7 8.69 8.49 1.21
N TRP A 8 8.66 8.77 2.51
CA TRP A 8 7.79 9.76 3.13
C TRP A 8 8.60 10.95 3.61
N ARG A 9 8.34 12.13 3.04
CA ARG A 9 9.05 13.39 3.34
C ARG A 9 10.57 13.23 3.36
N ALA A 10 11.09 12.37 2.47
CA ALA A 10 12.50 12.05 2.36
C ALA A 10 13.17 12.76 1.16
N HIS A 11 12.46 13.69 0.51
CA HIS A 11 12.96 14.48 -0.61
C HIS A 11 12.32 15.87 -0.63
N PRO A 12 13.07 16.94 -0.96
CA PRO A 12 12.54 18.32 -0.94
C PRO A 12 11.41 18.57 -1.95
N ARG A 13 11.40 17.85 -3.09
CA ARG A 13 10.36 17.97 -4.12
C ARG A 13 9.17 17.04 -3.92
N TRP A 14 9.40 15.87 -3.33
CA TRP A 14 8.40 14.79 -3.32
C TRP A 14 8.01 14.51 -1.87
N GLN A 15 6.77 14.87 -1.51
CA GLN A 15 6.25 14.55 -0.18
C GLN A 15 6.11 13.04 0.02
N LEU A 16 5.70 12.33 -1.03
CA LEU A 16 5.55 10.89 -1.05
C LEU A 16 6.05 10.33 -2.39
N VAL A 17 6.81 9.25 -2.32
CA VAL A 17 7.12 8.40 -3.48
C VAL A 17 6.80 6.97 -3.07
N LEU A 18 6.01 6.27 -3.88
CA LEU A 18 5.56 4.92 -3.61
C LEU A 18 5.65 4.11 -4.89
N ILE A 19 6.35 2.98 -4.83
CA ILE A 19 6.45 2.02 -5.92
C ILE A 19 6.22 0.62 -5.38
N GLY A 20 5.65 -0.27 -6.19
CA GLY A 20 5.48 -1.65 -5.76
C GLY A 20 4.92 -2.55 -6.85
N ASN A 21 5.10 -3.85 -6.64
CA ASN A 21 4.47 -4.90 -7.43
C ASN A 21 3.44 -5.63 -6.58
N ARG A 22 2.28 -5.88 -7.19
CA ARG A 22 1.29 -6.83 -6.67
C ARG A 22 1.37 -8.10 -7.49
N ASP A 23 1.81 -9.16 -6.83
CA ASP A 23 1.77 -10.50 -7.40
C ASP A 23 0.45 -11.16 -7.03
N GLU A 24 -0.29 -11.58 -8.05
CA GLU A 24 -1.62 -12.16 -7.93
C GLU A 24 -1.82 -13.26 -8.96
N TYR A 25 -2.80 -14.14 -8.74
CA TYR A 25 -3.25 -15.12 -9.72
C TYR A 25 -3.63 -14.44 -11.04
N HIS A 26 -3.07 -14.93 -12.16
CA HIS A 26 -3.40 -14.44 -13.51
C HIS A 26 -4.90 -14.53 -13.82
N ALA A 27 -5.62 -15.49 -13.24
CA ALA A 27 -7.05 -15.67 -13.43
C ALA A 27 -7.90 -14.67 -12.62
N ARG A 28 -7.31 -13.91 -11.68
CA ARG A 28 -8.06 -12.93 -10.88
C ARG A 28 -8.28 -11.66 -11.71
N PRO A 29 -9.53 -11.33 -12.07
CA PRO A 29 -9.81 -10.20 -12.94
C PRO A 29 -9.54 -8.87 -12.22
N ALA A 30 -8.91 -7.93 -12.91
CA ALA A 30 -8.64 -6.59 -12.42
C ALA A 30 -8.77 -5.55 -13.54
N ALA A 31 -9.26 -4.37 -13.20
CA ALA A 31 -9.26 -3.19 -14.08
C ALA A 31 -8.03 -2.32 -13.81
N ALA A 32 -7.52 -1.69 -14.87
CA ALA A 32 -6.40 -0.76 -14.82
C ALA A 32 -6.74 0.47 -13.95
N MET A 33 -5.71 1.22 -13.58
CA MET A 33 -5.87 2.45 -12.82
C MET A 33 -6.71 3.46 -13.60
N ALA A 34 -7.79 3.92 -12.98
CA ALA A 34 -8.69 4.92 -13.52
C ALA A 34 -9.32 5.74 -12.39
N ARG A 35 -9.98 6.83 -12.77
CA ARG A 35 -10.95 7.51 -11.90
C ARG A 35 -12.18 6.63 -11.81
N TRP A 36 -12.67 6.38 -10.60
CA TRP A 36 -13.85 5.54 -10.41
C TRP A 36 -15.12 6.39 -10.51
N ASP A 37 -16.06 5.98 -11.37
CA ASP A 37 -17.33 6.69 -11.55
C ASP A 37 -18.26 6.53 -10.34
N ASP A 38 -18.21 5.38 -9.65
CA ASP A 38 -19.03 5.05 -8.49
C ASP A 38 -18.47 5.56 -7.16
N ARG A 39 -17.24 6.09 -7.16
CA ARG A 39 -16.55 6.65 -5.99
C ARG A 39 -15.78 7.92 -6.41
N PRO A 40 -16.47 9.08 -6.52
CA PRO A 40 -15.84 10.33 -6.94
C PRO A 40 -14.60 10.67 -6.13
N GLY A 41 -13.56 11.15 -6.80
CA GLY A 41 -12.27 11.49 -6.20
C GLY A 41 -11.29 10.32 -6.09
N LEU A 42 -11.72 9.07 -6.19
CA LEU A 42 -10.83 7.90 -6.13
C LEU A 42 -10.14 7.62 -7.46
N ILE A 43 -8.81 7.50 -7.42
CA ILE A 43 -7.95 7.10 -8.54
C ILE A 43 -7.22 5.81 -8.14
N ALA A 44 -7.62 4.68 -8.73
CA ALA A 44 -7.08 3.37 -8.36
C ALA A 44 -7.33 2.32 -9.45
N GLY A 45 -6.53 1.25 -9.47
CA GLY A 45 -6.93 0.01 -10.12
C GLY A 45 -8.04 -0.67 -9.33
N ARG A 46 -8.83 -1.55 -9.97
CA ARG A 46 -9.96 -2.21 -9.30
C ARG A 46 -9.84 -3.72 -9.37
N ASP A 47 -9.93 -4.38 -8.23
CA ASP A 47 -10.14 -5.82 -8.16
C ASP A 47 -11.59 -6.12 -8.56
N LEU A 48 -11.80 -6.79 -9.69
CA LEU A 48 -13.14 -7.04 -10.21
C LEU A 48 -13.83 -8.23 -9.53
N GLN A 49 -13.09 -9.02 -8.75
CA GLN A 49 -13.65 -10.13 -7.98
C GLN A 49 -14.15 -9.65 -6.60
N SER A 50 -13.40 -8.78 -5.93
CA SER A 50 -13.74 -8.29 -4.58
C SER A 50 -14.15 -6.82 -4.52
N GLY A 51 -14.17 -6.11 -5.65
CA GLY A 51 -14.72 -4.76 -5.81
C GLY A 51 -13.87 -3.60 -5.30
N GLY A 52 -12.79 -3.87 -4.56
CA GLY A 52 -11.93 -2.85 -3.93
C GLY A 52 -10.60 -2.62 -4.65
N THR A 53 -9.66 -1.94 -3.99
CA THR A 53 -8.29 -1.71 -4.51
C THR A 53 -7.21 -2.07 -3.49
N TRP A 54 -6.02 -2.43 -3.96
CA TRP A 54 -4.85 -2.62 -3.10
C TRP A 54 -3.96 -1.38 -3.00
N LEU A 55 -4.06 -0.46 -3.96
CA LEU A 55 -3.27 0.76 -4.08
C LEU A 55 -4.12 1.83 -4.78
N GLY A 56 -4.19 3.01 -4.20
CA GLY A 56 -4.89 4.13 -4.80
C GLY A 56 -4.54 5.46 -4.14
N ALA A 57 -5.01 6.52 -4.78
CA ALA A 57 -4.98 7.87 -4.26
C ALA A 57 -6.37 8.50 -4.37
N ASP A 58 -6.65 9.50 -3.54
CA ASP A 58 -7.77 10.41 -3.77
C ASP A 58 -7.28 11.76 -4.32
N GLU A 59 -8.21 12.60 -4.78
CA GLU A 59 -7.89 13.96 -5.24
C GLU A 59 -7.52 14.93 -4.11
N ASP A 60 -7.82 14.57 -2.86
CA ASP A 60 -7.44 15.32 -1.67
C ASP A 60 -6.02 14.98 -1.18
N GLY A 61 -5.29 14.13 -1.90
CA GLY A 61 -3.89 13.79 -1.62
C GLY A 61 -3.71 12.73 -0.55
N ARG A 62 -4.73 11.91 -0.25
CA ARG A 62 -4.58 10.64 0.46
C ARG A 62 -4.05 9.59 -0.48
N VAL A 63 -3.14 8.75 0.01
CA VAL A 63 -2.62 7.59 -0.71
C VAL A 63 -2.62 6.40 0.24
N ALA A 64 -3.13 5.26 -0.22
CA ALA A 64 -3.21 4.06 0.60
C ALA A 64 -2.72 2.85 -0.19
N VAL A 65 -1.97 1.99 0.48
CA VAL A 65 -1.50 0.72 -0.06
C VAL A 65 -1.62 -0.37 0.99
N ILE A 66 -2.03 -1.57 0.58
CA ILE A 66 -2.17 -2.73 1.45
C ILE A 66 -1.42 -3.94 0.89
N THR A 67 -0.77 -4.71 1.76
CA THR A 67 -0.21 -6.02 1.44
C THR A 67 -0.81 -7.09 2.34
N ASN A 68 -0.88 -8.33 1.83
CA ASN A 68 -1.26 -9.48 2.64
C ASN A 68 -0.15 -9.77 3.65
N LEU A 69 -0.48 -10.09 4.90
CA LEU A 69 0.51 -10.53 5.89
C LEU A 69 0.48 -12.06 6.01
N ARG A 70 1.62 -12.72 5.85
CA ARG A 70 1.78 -14.19 5.95
C ARG A 70 2.13 -14.62 7.36
N GLY A 71 1.97 -15.91 7.65
CA GLY A 71 2.36 -16.53 8.93
C GLY A 71 1.26 -16.60 9.98
N PHE A 72 0.01 -16.29 9.61
CA PHE A 72 -1.15 -16.27 10.51
C PHE A 72 -2.28 -17.20 10.03
N GLY A 73 -1.91 -18.35 9.45
CA GLY A 73 -2.85 -19.32 8.89
C GLY A 73 -3.36 -18.97 7.49
N ASP A 74 -4.27 -19.80 7.00
CA ASP A 74 -4.90 -19.60 5.69
C ASP A 74 -5.95 -18.49 5.74
N PRO A 75 -6.17 -17.76 4.62
CA PRO A 75 -7.22 -16.75 4.56
C PRO A 75 -8.61 -17.36 4.82
N LEU A 76 -9.37 -16.71 5.70
CA LEU A 76 -10.75 -17.08 6.00
C LEU A 76 -11.70 -16.41 4.99
N PRO A 77 -12.62 -17.15 4.35
CA PRO A 77 -13.45 -16.64 3.25
C PRO A 77 -14.58 -15.70 3.68
N ASP A 78 -14.96 -15.74 4.96
CA ASP A 78 -16.03 -14.93 5.57
C ASP A 78 -15.55 -13.52 6.00
N ARG A 79 -14.24 -13.26 5.94
CA ARG A 79 -13.65 -11.96 6.29
C ARG A 79 -13.91 -10.92 5.22
N ALA A 80 -13.99 -9.67 5.64
CA ALA A 80 -14.11 -8.54 4.74
C ALA A 80 -12.92 -8.46 3.77
N SER A 81 -13.18 -7.94 2.56
CA SER A 81 -12.13 -7.67 1.58
C SER A 81 -11.21 -6.57 2.08
N ARG A 82 -9.91 -6.85 2.17
CA ARG A 82 -8.87 -5.84 2.46
C ARG A 82 -8.91 -4.65 1.49
N GLY A 83 -9.35 -4.88 0.25
CA GLY A 83 -9.49 -3.79 -0.72
C GLY A 83 -10.65 -2.84 -0.41
N ALA A 84 -11.65 -3.27 0.35
CA ALA A 84 -12.72 -2.40 0.83
C ALA A 84 -12.19 -1.41 1.88
N LEU A 85 -11.29 -1.86 2.78
CA LEU A 85 -10.63 -0.98 3.75
C LEU A 85 -9.88 0.17 3.04
N VAL A 86 -9.08 -0.15 2.02
CA VAL A 86 -8.34 0.87 1.25
C VAL A 86 -9.31 1.85 0.57
N THR A 87 -10.38 1.33 -0.02
CA THR A 87 -11.40 2.14 -0.72
C THR A 87 -12.11 3.10 0.25
N ASP A 88 -12.53 2.60 1.41
CA ASP A 88 -13.25 3.40 2.41
C ASP A 88 -12.34 4.48 3.01
N LEU A 89 -11.08 4.15 3.33
CA LEU A 89 -10.10 5.12 3.85
C LEU A 89 -9.77 6.23 2.86
N LEU A 90 -9.62 5.90 1.58
CA LEU A 90 -9.37 6.88 0.52
C LEU A 90 -10.58 7.77 0.28
N THR A 91 -11.79 7.20 0.24
CA THR A 91 -13.00 7.98 -0.01
C THR A 91 -13.52 8.72 1.21
N GLY A 92 -13.04 8.38 2.42
CA GLY A 92 -13.59 8.89 3.68
C GLY A 92 -15.06 8.51 3.87
N SER A 93 -15.53 7.44 3.21
CA SER A 93 -16.92 6.99 3.23
C SER A 93 -16.99 5.47 3.35
N GLY A 94 -18.05 4.95 3.97
CA GLY A 94 -18.23 3.52 4.22
C GLY A 94 -17.90 3.11 5.65
N THR A 95 -17.92 1.80 5.89
CA THR A 95 -17.81 1.20 7.23
C THR A 95 -16.43 1.43 7.85
N TYR A 96 -15.38 1.51 7.02
CA TYR A 96 -13.99 1.55 7.48
C TYR A 96 -13.29 2.89 7.19
N ALA A 97 -14.07 3.95 7.02
CA ALA A 97 -13.60 5.25 6.54
C ALA A 97 -12.66 5.99 7.51
N ASP A 98 -12.78 5.77 8.81
CA ASP A 98 -11.94 6.41 9.82
C ASP A 98 -10.81 5.46 10.25
N PRO A 99 -9.53 5.79 9.96
CA PRO A 99 -8.40 4.93 10.32
C PRO A 99 -8.25 4.72 11.84
N ASN A 100 -8.79 5.62 12.68
CA ASN A 100 -8.68 5.49 14.13
C ASN A 100 -9.65 4.47 14.71
N THR A 101 -10.79 4.25 14.06
CA THR A 101 -11.89 3.44 14.60
C THR A 101 -12.23 2.21 13.75
N ALA A 102 -11.75 2.13 12.51
CA ALA A 102 -11.98 0.98 11.62
C ALA A 102 -11.65 -0.36 12.31
N ALA A 103 -12.58 -1.32 12.27
CA ALA A 103 -12.42 -2.64 12.89
C ALA A 103 -11.43 -3.51 12.10
N LEU A 104 -10.14 -3.46 12.45
CA LEU A 104 -9.08 -4.14 11.67
C LEU A 104 -9.18 -5.68 11.72
N ASP A 105 -9.84 -6.24 12.73
CA ASP A 105 -10.03 -7.68 12.88
C ASP A 105 -11.10 -8.27 11.95
N ASP A 106 -11.87 -7.44 11.24
CA ASP A 106 -12.83 -7.90 10.23
C ASP A 106 -12.12 -8.50 9.00
N PHE A 107 -10.83 -8.21 8.83
CA PHE A 107 -10.06 -8.54 7.63
C PHE A 107 -9.14 -9.74 7.86
N ASN A 108 -8.82 -10.43 6.76
CA ASN A 108 -7.65 -11.33 6.73
C ASN A 108 -6.36 -10.56 7.03
N PRO A 109 -5.30 -11.20 7.56
CA PRO A 109 -4.05 -10.56 7.96
C PRO A 109 -3.47 -9.59 6.91
N PHE A 110 -3.08 -8.39 7.33
CA PHE A 110 -2.59 -7.36 6.41
C PHE A 110 -1.60 -6.39 7.05
N ASN A 111 -0.86 -5.70 6.19
CA ASN A 111 -0.19 -4.45 6.50
C ASN A 111 -0.73 -3.35 5.58
N LEU A 112 -1.02 -2.16 6.11
CA LEU A 112 -1.50 -1.02 5.35
C LEU A 112 -0.67 0.22 5.69
N LEU A 113 -0.33 0.99 4.65
CA LEU A 113 0.21 2.34 4.79
C LEU A 113 -0.83 3.32 4.24
N LEU A 114 -1.19 4.32 5.03
CA LEU A 114 -2.09 5.42 4.68
C LEU A 114 -1.35 6.74 4.87
N ALA A 115 -1.07 7.44 3.78
CA ALA A 115 -0.55 8.79 3.79
C ALA A 115 -1.68 9.80 3.57
N ASP A 116 -1.66 10.90 4.29
CA ASP A 116 -2.39 12.13 3.97
C ASP A 116 -1.40 13.31 3.92
N ARG A 117 -1.87 14.54 3.73
CA ARG A 117 -0.99 15.74 3.66
C ARG A 117 -0.11 15.95 4.90
N GLY A 118 -0.55 15.45 6.06
CA GLY A 118 0.05 15.70 7.37
C GLY A 118 0.89 14.54 7.91
N ARG A 119 0.47 13.30 7.68
CA ARG A 119 0.99 12.12 8.38
C ARG A 119 1.04 10.87 7.49
N LEU A 120 1.91 9.94 7.88
CA LEU A 120 1.93 8.56 7.40
C LEU A 120 1.51 7.65 8.55
N LEU A 121 0.46 6.86 8.34
CA LEU A 121 -0.05 5.87 9.26
C LEU A 121 0.30 4.46 8.76
N PHE A 122 0.75 3.63 9.68
CA PHE A 122 0.84 2.19 9.51
C PHE A 122 -0.28 1.51 10.29
N LEU A 123 -1.03 0.62 9.63
CA LEU A 123 -2.05 -0.23 10.25
C LEU A 123 -1.72 -1.70 9.98
N THR A 124 -1.87 -2.55 11.00
CA THR A 124 -1.86 -4.01 10.86
C THR A 124 -2.87 -4.58 11.85
N ASN A 125 -3.44 -5.75 11.54
CA ASN A 125 -4.27 -6.50 12.48
C ASN A 125 -3.53 -7.68 13.13
N ARG A 126 -2.26 -7.91 12.79
CA ARG A 126 -1.46 -9.01 13.36
C ARG A 126 -0.05 -8.55 13.77
N PRO A 127 0.52 -9.14 14.85
CA PRO A 127 -0.06 -10.18 15.72
C PRO A 127 -1.27 -9.69 16.54
N GLU A 128 -1.32 -8.40 16.82
CA GLU A 128 -2.45 -7.66 17.39
C GLU A 128 -2.74 -6.41 16.55
N PRO A 129 -3.96 -5.85 16.62
CA PRO A 129 -4.28 -4.59 15.95
C PRO A 129 -3.38 -3.44 16.40
N GLN A 130 -2.65 -2.87 15.45
CA GLN A 130 -1.75 -1.74 15.68
C GLN A 130 -2.06 -0.59 14.73
N ARG A 131 -1.93 0.62 15.25
CA ARG A 131 -1.95 1.87 14.50
C ARG A 131 -0.76 2.70 14.93
N SER A 132 0.09 3.10 14.00
CA SER A 132 1.32 3.83 14.33
C SER A 132 1.58 4.96 13.36
N LEU A 133 1.96 6.12 13.90
CA LEU A 133 2.49 7.20 13.09
C LEU A 133 3.93 6.85 12.71
N LEU A 134 4.22 6.94 11.42
CA LEU A 134 5.56 6.78 10.89
C LEU A 134 6.23 8.14 10.71
N ALA A 135 7.49 8.21 11.12
CA ALA A 135 8.34 9.38 10.93
C ALA A 135 8.66 9.57 9.42
N PRO A 136 9.15 10.75 9.02
CA PRO A 136 9.80 10.89 7.71
C PRO A 136 10.89 9.85 7.53
N GLY A 137 10.93 9.20 6.36
CA GLY A 137 11.89 8.12 6.10
C GLY A 137 11.54 7.22 4.93
N LEU A 138 12.30 6.14 4.82
CA LEU A 138 12.19 5.13 3.78
C LEU A 138 11.73 3.80 4.37
N TYR A 139 10.58 3.32 3.91
CA TYR A 139 9.90 2.13 4.39
C TYR A 139 9.82 1.06 3.30
N GLY A 140 9.94 -0.18 3.71
CA GLY A 140 9.72 -1.35 2.87
C GLY A 140 8.59 -2.19 3.43
N LEU A 141 7.69 -2.61 2.55
CA LEU A 141 6.57 -3.46 2.91
C LEU A 141 6.45 -4.63 1.93
N SER A 142 6.26 -5.83 2.47
CA SER A 142 6.07 -7.04 1.67
C SER A 142 4.96 -7.89 2.29
N ASN A 143 5.07 -9.22 2.22
CA ASN A 143 4.15 -10.12 2.89
C ASN A 143 4.54 -10.48 4.34
N GLY A 144 5.60 -9.88 4.89
CA GLY A 144 5.99 -9.97 6.30
C GLY A 144 5.70 -8.67 7.08
N PRO A 145 6.11 -8.56 8.35
CA PRO A 145 6.00 -7.33 9.14
C PRO A 145 6.70 -6.13 8.47
N LEU A 146 6.32 -4.92 8.89
CA LEU A 146 6.93 -3.68 8.42
C LEU A 146 8.46 -3.71 8.56
N ASP A 147 9.17 -3.30 7.50
CA ASP A 147 10.63 -3.26 7.43
C ASP A 147 11.35 -4.58 7.74
N GLN A 148 10.66 -5.73 7.62
CA GLN A 148 11.34 -7.02 7.65
C GLN A 148 12.41 -7.06 6.55
N PRO A 149 13.68 -7.43 6.86
CA PRO A 149 14.82 -7.23 5.98
C PRO A 149 14.92 -8.32 4.89
N TRP A 150 13.91 -8.42 4.04
CA TRP A 150 13.89 -9.38 2.93
C TRP A 150 14.77 -8.86 1.79
N PRO A 151 15.55 -9.71 1.12
CA PRO A 151 16.48 -9.27 0.06
C PRO A 151 15.83 -8.36 -0.98
N LYS A 152 14.63 -8.72 -1.46
CA LYS A 152 13.89 -7.91 -2.44
C LYS A 152 13.45 -6.55 -1.88
N THR A 153 12.95 -6.52 -0.63
CA THR A 153 12.56 -5.28 0.05
C THR A 153 13.76 -4.36 0.26
N LEU A 154 14.90 -4.92 0.68
CA LEU A 154 16.14 -4.17 0.85
C LEU A 154 16.65 -3.62 -0.48
N ALA A 155 16.67 -4.44 -1.53
CA ALA A 155 17.09 -4.01 -2.87
C ALA A 155 16.19 -2.90 -3.44
N LEU A 156 14.87 -2.99 -3.22
CA LEU A 156 13.94 -1.95 -3.66
C LEU A 156 14.10 -0.65 -2.86
N LYS A 157 14.34 -0.74 -1.55
CA LYS A 157 14.68 0.41 -0.70
C LYS A 157 15.99 1.06 -1.17
N ASP A 158 17.03 0.26 -1.43
CA ASP A 158 18.31 0.77 -1.93
C ASP A 158 18.16 1.49 -3.28
N ALA A 159 17.44 0.89 -4.22
CA ALA A 159 17.14 1.54 -5.51
C ALA A 159 16.36 2.85 -5.33
N MET A 160 15.38 2.89 -4.41
CA MET A 160 14.66 4.12 -4.09
C MET A 160 15.58 5.18 -3.48
N LEU A 161 16.44 4.80 -2.53
CA LEU A 161 17.40 5.73 -1.93
C LEU A 161 18.36 6.32 -2.97
N GLN A 162 18.93 5.47 -3.83
CA GLN A 162 19.81 5.91 -4.91
C GLN A 162 19.10 6.89 -5.85
N TRP A 163 17.85 6.59 -6.22
CA TRP A 163 17.05 7.48 -7.05
C TRP A 163 16.74 8.82 -6.38
N LEU A 164 16.42 8.83 -5.08
CA LEU A 164 16.17 10.05 -4.32
C LEU A 164 17.42 10.94 -4.27
N VAL A 165 18.59 10.35 -4.03
CA VAL A 165 19.87 11.07 -3.93
C VAL A 165 20.36 11.54 -5.31
N ALA A 166 20.02 10.82 -6.38
CA ALA A 166 20.32 11.21 -7.77
C ALA A 166 19.41 12.32 -8.33
N GLY A 167 18.64 13.00 -7.47
CA GLY A 167 17.80 14.15 -7.83
C GLY A 167 16.34 13.82 -8.16
N ALA A 168 15.94 12.54 -8.06
CA ALA A 168 14.55 12.10 -8.13
C ALA A 168 13.80 12.55 -9.42
N THR A 169 14.45 12.40 -10.58
CA THR A 169 13.94 12.89 -11.88
C THR A 169 13.47 11.80 -12.83
N ASP A 170 14.19 10.67 -12.93
CA ASP A 170 13.91 9.59 -13.90
C ASP A 170 13.29 8.35 -13.23
N PRO A 171 11.95 8.18 -13.25
CA PRO A 171 11.29 7.06 -12.59
C PRO A 171 11.58 5.69 -13.22
N GLU A 172 12.15 5.61 -14.43
CA GLU A 172 12.47 4.32 -15.08
C GLU A 172 13.45 3.50 -14.25
N ASN A 173 14.36 4.14 -13.51
CA ASN A 173 15.27 3.45 -12.60
C ASN A 173 14.53 2.69 -11.49
N LEU A 174 13.41 3.23 -11.01
CA LEU A 174 12.56 2.57 -10.02
C LEU A 174 11.79 1.39 -10.65
N PHE A 175 11.29 1.55 -11.87
CA PHE A 175 10.61 0.46 -12.57
C PHE A 175 11.57 -0.69 -12.92
N ASN A 176 12.81 -0.39 -13.29
CA ASN A 176 13.83 -1.40 -13.51
C ASN A 176 14.13 -2.21 -12.24
N ALA A 177 14.12 -1.57 -11.07
CA ALA A 177 14.27 -2.28 -9.79
C ALA A 177 13.11 -3.25 -9.52
N LEU A 178 11.88 -2.86 -9.87
CA LEU A 178 10.69 -3.72 -9.75
C LEU A 178 10.69 -4.91 -10.72
N ARG A 179 11.43 -4.84 -11.83
CA ARG A 179 11.53 -5.95 -12.80
C ARG A 179 12.55 -7.02 -12.42
N ARG A 180 13.36 -6.81 -11.38
CA ARG A 180 14.41 -7.77 -11.00
C ARG A 180 13.78 -9.05 -10.44
N GLU A 181 14.06 -10.17 -11.10
CA GLU A 181 13.56 -11.49 -10.70
C GLU A 181 14.35 -12.10 -9.52
N THR A 182 15.60 -11.68 -9.35
CA THR A 182 16.54 -12.14 -8.31
C THR A 182 16.27 -11.51 -6.96
#